data_AF-K2MJ97-F1
#
_entry.id   AF-K2MJ97-F1
#
_cell.length_a   1.000
_cell.length_b   1.000
_cell.length_c   1.000
_cell.angle_alpha   90.00
_cell.angle_beta   90.00
_cell.angle_gamma   90.00
#
_symmetry.space_group_name_H-M   'P 1'
#
loop_
_entity.id
_entity.type
_entity.pdbx_description
1 polymer ?
#
loop_
_entity_poly.entity_id
_entity_poly.type
_entity_poly.pdbx_seq_one_letter_code
_entity_poly.pdbx_strand_id
1 'polypeptide(L)'
;MLKLPNTITGLVAHPLSGDAVLQQEIVAEQASSLGHAGRRAALALERLAGDDGTDAERARRLLQAAADAVHSYFIQRELCGFRGHEAVIRDLAIPARVLARLGAR
;
A
#
# COMPACT_ATOMS: atom_id res chain seq x y z
N MET A 1 28.84 59.47 2.08
CA MET A 1 29.08 58.09 1.59
C MET A 1 27.88 57.25 1.99
N LEU A 2 27.00 56.91 1.05
CA LEU A 2 25.74 56.20 1.29
C LEU A 2 26.00 54.68 1.23
N LYS A 3 25.81 53.95 2.33
CA LYS A 3 25.87 52.47 2.36
C LYS A 3 24.50 51.92 1.99
N LEU A 4 24.43 51.16 0.89
CA LEU A 4 23.21 50.44 0.49
C LEU A 4 23.06 49.15 1.33
N PRO A 5 21.89 48.89 1.94
CA PRO A 5 21.60 47.66 2.66
C PRO A 5 21.54 46.47 1.69
N ASN A 6 22.38 45.46 1.96
CA ASN A 6 22.53 44.27 1.15
C ASN A 6 21.54 43.16 1.60
N THR A 7 20.24 43.44 1.53
CA THR A 7 19.21 42.51 2.03
C THR A 7 18.03 42.41 1.07
N ILE A 8 18.28 41.91 -0.15
CA ILE A 8 17.24 41.48 -1.10
C ILE A 8 17.39 39.98 -1.45
N THR A 9 18.15 39.21 -0.68
CA THR A 9 18.36 37.77 -0.96
C THR A 9 17.33 36.85 -0.28
N GLY A 10 16.43 37.37 0.56
CA GLY A 10 15.54 36.55 1.39
C GLY A 10 14.17 36.17 0.81
N LEU A 11 13.82 36.58 -0.42
CA LEU A 11 12.45 36.44 -0.96
C LEU A 11 12.33 35.63 -2.25
N VAL A 12 13.42 35.04 -2.75
CA VAL A 12 13.32 34.16 -3.91
C VAL A 12 12.87 32.80 -3.41
N ALA A 13 11.56 32.52 -3.51
CA ALA A 13 11.06 31.16 -3.42
C ALA A 13 11.87 30.32 -4.41
N HIS A 14 12.74 29.44 -3.92
CA HIS A 14 13.42 28.50 -4.80
C HIS A 14 12.34 27.63 -5.42
N PRO A 15 12.17 27.63 -6.76
CA PRO A 15 11.27 26.70 -7.39
C PRO A 15 11.71 25.29 -6.99
N LEU A 16 10.75 24.45 -6.60
CA LEU A 16 11.01 23.03 -6.34
C LEU A 16 11.80 22.49 -7.55
N SER A 17 12.97 21.94 -7.30
CA SER A 17 13.80 21.37 -8.35
C SER A 17 13.07 20.20 -9.01
N GLY A 18 13.38 19.91 -10.26
CA GLY A 18 12.72 18.83 -11.00
C GLY A 18 12.82 17.46 -10.31
N ASP A 19 13.93 17.21 -9.59
CA ASP A 19 14.07 16.01 -8.77
C ASP A 19 13.10 16.00 -7.57
N ALA A 20 12.90 17.15 -6.91
CA ALA A 20 11.98 17.26 -5.78
C ALA A 20 10.53 17.01 -6.20
N VAL A 21 10.12 17.51 -7.38
CA VAL A 21 8.79 17.26 -7.94
C VAL A 21 8.63 15.77 -8.27
N LEU A 22 9.61 15.15 -8.93
CA LEU A 22 9.56 13.73 -9.25
C LEU A 22 9.48 12.85 -8.00
N GLN A 23 10.24 13.17 -6.94
CA GLN A 23 10.14 12.44 -5.66
C GLN A 23 8.74 12.56 -5.04
N GLN A 24 8.11 13.73 -5.11
CA GLN A 24 6.74 13.92 -4.62
C GLN A 24 5.73 13.06 -5.39
N GLU A 25 5.85 13.00 -6.72
CA GLU A 25 4.99 12.16 -7.56
C GLU A 25 5.17 10.67 -7.26
N ILE A 26 6.42 10.21 -7.09
CA ILE A 26 6.71 8.82 -6.72
C ILE A 26 6.08 8.47 -5.37
N VAL A 27 6.23 9.33 -4.36
CA VAL A 27 5.64 9.10 -3.03
C VAL A 27 4.11 9.11 -3.09
N ALA A 28 3.52 10.02 -3.87
CA ALA A 28 2.08 10.08 -4.07
C ALA A 28 1.55 8.80 -4.75
N GLU A 29 2.23 8.32 -5.79
CA GLU A 29 1.86 7.09 -6.48
C GLU A 29 2.05 5.86 -5.58
N GLN A 30 3.14 5.78 -4.82
CA GLN A 30 3.36 4.73 -3.83
C GLN A 30 2.23 4.67 -2.80
N ALA A 31 1.82 5.83 -2.26
CA ALA A 31 0.73 5.92 -1.29
C ALA A 31 -0.61 5.49 -1.92
N SER A 32 -0.90 5.93 -3.14
CA SER A 32 -2.10 5.56 -3.91
C SER A 32 -2.16 4.04 -4.14
N SER A 33 -1.07 3.48 -4.68
CA SER A 33 -0.93 2.05 -4.98
C SER A 33 -1.03 1.19 -3.71
N LEU A 34 -0.40 1.61 -2.61
CA LEU A 34 -0.49 0.93 -1.32
C LEU A 34 -1.92 0.94 -0.77
N GLY A 35 -2.58 2.09 -0.79
CA GLY A 35 -3.97 2.22 -0.36
C GLY A 35 -4.93 1.36 -1.21
N HIS A 36 -4.71 1.30 -2.54
CA HIS A 36 -5.51 0.47 -3.42
C HIS A 36 -5.33 -1.03 -3.13
N ALA A 37 -4.08 -1.49 -2.99
CA ALA A 37 -3.78 -2.88 -2.65
C ALA A 37 -4.38 -3.29 -1.29
N GLY A 38 -4.28 -2.43 -0.29
CA GLY A 38 -4.88 -2.66 1.04
C GLY A 38 -6.40 -2.79 0.98
N ARG A 39 -7.09 -1.88 0.28
CA ARG A 39 -8.56 -1.97 0.09
C ARG A 39 -8.97 -3.25 -0.64
N ARG A 40 -8.20 -3.66 -1.65
CA ARG A 40 -8.45 -4.92 -2.37
C ARG A 40 -8.30 -6.15 -1.47
N ALA A 41 -7.27 -6.18 -0.63
CA ALA A 41 -7.07 -7.25 0.33
C ALA A 41 -8.23 -7.32 1.34
N ALA A 42 -8.64 -6.18 1.91
CA ALA A 42 -9.78 -6.10 2.84
C ALA A 42 -11.08 -6.63 2.21
N LEU A 43 -11.43 -6.15 1.01
CA LEU A 43 -12.63 -6.60 0.30
C LEU A 43 -12.61 -8.11 -0.04
N ALA A 44 -11.44 -8.66 -0.38
CA ALA A 44 -11.32 -10.09 -0.67
C ALA A 44 -11.48 -10.93 0.61
N LEU A 45 -10.94 -10.47 1.73
CA LEU A 45 -11.11 -11.10 3.04
C LEU A 45 -12.56 -11.05 3.51
N GLU A 46 -13.25 -9.91 3.36
CA GLU A 46 -14.67 -9.77 3.67
C GLU A 46 -15.53 -10.74 2.85
N ARG A 47 -15.27 -10.87 1.54
CA ARG A 47 -15.98 -11.82 0.67
C ARG A 47 -15.75 -13.27 1.09
N LEU A 48 -14.53 -13.61 1.49
CA LEU A 48 -14.20 -14.94 2.01
C LEU A 48 -14.87 -15.20 3.37
N ALA A 49 -14.98 -14.19 4.22
CA ALA A 49 -15.62 -14.30 5.53
C ALA A 49 -17.15 -14.43 5.42
N GLY A 50 -17.75 -13.81 4.40
CA GLY A 50 -19.20 -13.89 4.13
C GLY A 50 -19.64 -15.13 3.33
N ASP A 51 -18.72 -16.02 2.99
CA ASP A 51 -19.05 -17.28 2.29
C ASP A 51 -19.56 -18.33 3.29
N ASP A 52 -20.69 -18.96 2.98
CA ASP A 52 -21.32 -19.98 3.83
C ASP A 52 -20.69 -21.38 3.67
N GLY A 53 -19.75 -21.55 2.73
CA GLY A 53 -19.04 -22.79 2.47
C GLY A 53 -19.90 -23.90 1.84
N THR A 54 -21.12 -23.60 1.37
CA THR A 54 -22.02 -24.61 0.77
C THR A 54 -21.56 -25.07 -0.62
N ASP A 55 -20.90 -24.18 -1.37
CA ASP A 55 -20.26 -24.48 -2.64
C ASP A 55 -18.74 -24.53 -2.46
N ALA A 56 -18.19 -25.75 -2.48
CA ALA A 56 -16.77 -26.00 -2.29
C ALA A 56 -15.89 -25.31 -3.36
N GLU A 57 -16.34 -25.21 -4.61
CA GLU A 57 -15.57 -24.59 -5.68
C GLU A 57 -15.60 -23.07 -5.58
N ARG A 58 -16.73 -22.49 -5.15
CA ARG A 58 -16.80 -21.07 -4.78
C ARG A 58 -15.90 -20.75 -3.59
N ALA A 59 -15.97 -21.54 -2.51
CA ALA A 59 -15.13 -21.36 -1.32
C ALA A 59 -13.64 -21.41 -1.68
N ARG A 60 -13.24 -22.36 -2.53
CA ARG A 60 -11.85 -22.47 -3.03
C ARG A 60 -11.42 -21.24 -3.83
N ARG A 61 -12.27 -20.75 -4.73
CA ARG A 61 -11.99 -19.53 -5.52
C ARG A 61 -11.87 -18.28 -4.67
N LEU A 62 -12.75 -18.12 -3.67
CA LEU A 62 -12.68 -16.99 -2.73
C LEU A 62 -11.41 -17.06 -1.87
N LEU A 63 -11.03 -18.25 -1.42
CA LEU A 63 -9.79 -18.45 -0.68
C LEU A 63 -8.57 -18.07 -1.50
N GLN A 64 -8.50 -18.49 -2.78
CA GLN A 64 -7.40 -18.12 -3.66
C GLN A 64 -7.38 -16.61 -3.93
N ALA A 65 -8.55 -16.00 -4.21
CA ALA A 65 -8.64 -14.57 -4.46
C ALA A 65 -8.19 -13.73 -3.26
N ALA A 66 -8.51 -14.18 -2.03
CA ALA A 66 -8.00 -13.55 -0.81
C ALA A 66 -6.48 -13.72 -0.67
N ALA A 67 -5.94 -14.89 -0.95
CA ALA A 67 -4.49 -15.13 -0.91
C ALA A 67 -3.73 -14.26 -1.92
N ASP A 68 -4.22 -14.15 -3.16
CA ASP A 68 -3.61 -13.32 -4.20
C ASP A 68 -3.63 -11.82 -3.84
N ALA A 69 -4.75 -11.35 -3.28
CA ALA A 69 -4.90 -9.96 -2.87
C ALA A 69 -4.01 -9.61 -1.66
N VAL A 70 -3.96 -10.48 -0.66
CA VAL A 70 -3.07 -10.31 0.51
C VAL A 70 -1.60 -10.36 0.09
N HIS A 71 -1.22 -11.30 -0.78
CA HIS A 71 0.15 -11.42 -1.27
C HIS A 71 0.58 -10.15 -2.02
N SER A 72 -0.27 -9.65 -2.91
CA SER A 72 -0.04 -8.40 -3.65
C SER A 72 0.10 -7.20 -2.71
N TYR A 73 -0.72 -7.13 -1.65
CA TYR A 73 -0.62 -6.08 -0.65
C TYR A 73 0.65 -6.15 0.19
N PHE A 74 1.11 -7.35 0.58
CA PHE A 74 2.39 -7.52 1.29
C PHE A 74 3.57 -7.06 0.43
N ILE A 75 3.60 -7.44 -0.85
CA ILE A 75 4.62 -6.96 -1.79
C ILE A 75 4.60 -5.42 -1.86
N GLN A 76 3.42 -4.81 -2.00
CA GLN A 76 3.31 -3.35 -2.05
C GLN A 76 3.80 -2.68 -0.76
N ARG A 77 3.54 -3.28 0.41
CA ARG A 77 4.06 -2.80 1.70
C ARG A 77 5.58 -2.84 1.74
N GLU A 78 6.19 -3.95 1.31
CA GLU A 78 7.63 -4.11 1.25
C GLU A 78 8.28 -3.09 0.30
N LEU A 79 7.68 -2.85 -0.87
CA LEU A 79 8.14 -1.84 -1.84
C LEU A 79 8.07 -0.41 -1.27
N CYS A 80 7.12 -0.13 -0.39
CA CYS A 80 7.01 1.14 0.33
C CYS A 80 7.85 1.19 1.62
N GLY A 81 8.67 0.17 1.90
CA GLY A 81 9.57 0.13 3.05
C GLY A 81 8.97 -0.36 4.37
N PHE A 82 7.70 -0.81 4.38
CA PHE A 82 7.05 -1.35 5.56
C PHE A 82 7.45 -2.82 5.78
N ARG A 83 8.39 -3.04 6.71
CA ARG A 83 8.83 -4.39 7.11
C ARG A 83 7.94 -4.95 8.21
N GLY A 84 7.81 -6.28 8.23
CA GLY A 84 6.96 -6.99 9.20
C GLY A 84 5.47 -6.96 8.82
N HIS A 85 4.80 -8.10 9.01
CA HIS A 85 3.40 -8.31 8.61
C HIS A 85 2.48 -8.58 9.79
N GLU A 86 3.00 -8.70 11.01
CA GLU A 86 2.28 -9.14 12.20
C GLU A 86 1.14 -8.18 12.56
N ALA A 87 1.42 -6.87 12.51
CA ALA A 87 0.39 -5.86 12.77
C ALA A 87 -0.74 -5.94 11.76
N VAL A 88 -0.41 -6.00 10.46
CA VAL A 88 -1.43 -5.99 9.42
C VAL A 88 -2.20 -7.30 9.31
N ILE A 89 -1.57 -8.44 9.63
CA ILE A 89 -2.23 -9.74 9.77
C ILE A 89 -3.32 -9.67 10.84
N ARG A 90 -3.02 -9.06 11.99
CA ARG A 90 -3.98 -8.86 13.06
C ARG A 90 -5.06 -7.85 12.68
N ASP A 91 -4.67 -6.69 12.15
CA ASP A 91 -5.58 -5.58 11.90
C ASP A 91 -6.60 -5.91 10.78
N LEU A 92 -6.21 -6.71 9.78
CA LEU A 92 -7.11 -7.22 8.74
C LEU A 92 -7.72 -8.60 9.08
N ALA A 93 -7.44 -9.15 10.26
CA ALA A 93 -7.87 -10.49 10.68
C ALA A 93 -7.62 -11.59 9.63
N ILE A 94 -6.42 -11.60 9.05
CA ILE A 94 -6.07 -12.49 7.93
C ILE A 94 -6.08 -13.95 8.40
N PRO A 95 -6.95 -14.83 7.84
CA PRO A 95 -7.03 -16.22 8.28
C PRO A 95 -5.75 -17.00 7.97
N ALA A 96 -5.38 -17.95 8.85
CA ALA A 96 -4.21 -18.82 8.63
C ALA A 96 -4.26 -19.57 7.29
N ARG A 97 -5.45 -20.00 6.85
CA ARG A 97 -5.65 -20.65 5.53
C ARG A 97 -5.31 -19.75 4.33
N VAL A 98 -5.42 -18.43 4.49
CA VAL A 98 -5.01 -17.44 3.48
C VAL A 98 -3.48 -17.31 3.49
N LEU A 99 -2.90 -17.17 4.69
CA LEU A 99 -1.44 -17.08 4.86
C LEU A 99 -0.70 -18.31 4.32
N ALA A 100 -1.26 -19.51 4.53
CA ALA A 100 -0.70 -20.76 4.04
C ALA A 100 -0.70 -20.89 2.50
N ARG A 101 -1.40 -20.01 1.78
CA ARG A 101 -1.53 -20.03 0.31
C ARG A 101 -0.85 -18.86 -0.38
N LEU A 102 -0.18 -17.97 0.35
CA LEU A 102 0.50 -16.84 -0.28
C LEU A 102 1.54 -17.33 -1.29
N GLY A 103 1.44 -16.83 -2.54
CA GLY A 103 2.35 -17.19 -3.63
C GLY A 103 2.11 -18.57 -4.26
N ALA A 104 1.12 -19.35 -3.79
CA ALA A 104 0.78 -20.64 -4.40
C ALA A 104 -0.02 -20.45 -5.70
N ARG A 105 0.35 -21.18 -6.76
CA ARG A 105 -0.35 -21.24 -8.05
C ARG A 105 -0.75 -22.67 -8.39
#